data_AF-A0A4Q3U073-F1
#
_entry.id   AF-A0A4Q3U073-F1
#
_cell.length_a   1.000
_cell.length_b   1.000
_cell.length_c   1.000
_cell.angle_alpha   90.00
_cell.angle_beta   90.00
_cell.angle_gamma   90.00
#
_symmetry.space_group_name_H-M   'P 1'
#
loop_
_entity.id
_entity.type
_entity.pdbx_description
1 polymer ?
#
loop_
_entity_poly.entity_id
_entity_poly.type
_entity_poly.pdbx_seq_one_letter_code
_entity_poly.pdbx_strand_id
1 'polypeptide(L)'
;MTIMNAPVQIRKPDVTERLRSLAQREGLSITDLVDEMARDREARANTARQAEIDRKIAAAEAIVAHFQSLPILGPLLTDDDFYDEDGLPK
;
A
#
# COMPACT_ATOMS: atom_id res chain seq x y z
N MET A 1 -5.51 14.49 -21.31
CA MET A 1 -5.60 15.93 -21.02
C MET A 1 -4.59 16.22 -19.92
N THR A 2 -3.41 16.73 -20.27
CA THR A 2 -2.33 16.99 -19.31
C THR A 2 -2.73 18.19 -18.46
N ILE A 3 -3.03 17.98 -17.18
CA ILE A 3 -3.29 19.07 -16.25
C ILE A 3 -1.97 19.81 -16.05
N MET A 4 -1.79 20.95 -16.73
CA MET A 4 -0.66 21.84 -16.45
C MET A 4 -0.93 22.54 -15.11
N ASN A 5 -0.50 21.90 -14.03
CA ASN A 5 -0.57 22.48 -12.70
C ASN A 5 0.42 23.64 -12.58
N ALA A 6 0.04 24.65 -11.77
CA ALA A 6 0.89 25.77 -11.44
C ALA A 6 2.25 25.30 -10.87
N PRO A 7 3.35 26.03 -11.12
CA PRO A 7 4.66 25.68 -10.58
C PRO A 7 4.62 25.60 -9.05
N VAL A 8 5.24 24.58 -8.49
CA VAL A 8 5.34 24.39 -7.03
C VAL A 8 6.28 25.46 -6.46
N GLN A 9 5.74 26.31 -5.58
CA GLN A 9 6.51 27.36 -4.92
C GLN A 9 6.96 26.92 -3.53
N ILE A 10 8.28 26.88 -3.32
CA ILE A 10 8.88 26.61 -2.01
C ILE A 10 9.09 27.94 -1.28
N ARG A 11 8.31 28.18 -0.23
CA ARG A 11 8.32 29.44 0.53
C ARG A 11 9.45 29.58 1.55
N LYS A 12 10.11 28.48 1.91
CA LYS A 12 11.18 28.46 2.92
C LYS A 12 12.55 28.65 2.24
N PRO A 13 13.25 29.79 2.46
CA PRO A 13 14.53 30.07 1.79
C PRO A 13 15.58 28.99 2.01
N ASP A 14 15.74 28.52 3.25
CA ASP A 14 16.73 27.49 3.57
C ASP A 14 16.47 26.15 2.86
N VAL A 15 15.23 25.86 2.49
CA VAL A 15 14.89 24.65 1.72
C VAL A 15 15.31 24.83 0.27
N THR A 16 15.04 26.02 -0.29
CA THR A 16 15.45 26.38 -1.66
C THR A 16 16.98 26.35 -1.80
N GLU A 17 17.72 26.92 -0.85
CA GLU A 17 19.19 26.90 -0.86
C GLU A 17 19.75 25.48 -0.75
N ARG A 18 19.16 24.63 0.11
CA ARG A 18 19.53 23.22 0.22
C ARG A 18 19.30 22.46 -1.09
N LEU A 19 18.15 22.65 -1.73
CA LEU A 19 17.84 22.03 -3.01
C LEU A 19 18.80 22.49 -4.12
N ARG A 20 19.10 23.80 -4.17
CA ARG A 20 20.08 24.34 -5.12
C ARG A 20 21.46 23.73 -4.92
N SER A 21 21.93 23.70 -3.67
CA SER A 21 23.24 23.12 -3.34
C SER A 21 23.32 21.64 -3.69
N LEU A 22 22.26 20.88 -3.42
CA LEU A 22 22.20 19.45 -3.74
C LEU A 22 22.18 19.22 -5.26
N ALA A 23 21.31 19.93 -5.99
CA ALA A 23 21.22 19.84 -7.44
C ALA A 23 22.57 20.17 -8.11
N GLN A 24 23.25 21.21 -7.62
CA GLN A 24 24.58 21.59 -8.12
C GLN A 24 25.64 20.52 -7.87
N ARG A 25 25.60 19.83 -6.72
CA ARG A 25 26.52 18.74 -6.38
C ARG A 25 26.31 17.51 -7.25
N GLU A 26 25.06 17.26 -7.63
CA GLU A 26 24.66 16.09 -8.43
C GLU A 26 24.63 16.38 -9.93
N GLY A 27 24.81 17.64 -10.34
CA GLY A 27 24.79 18.06 -11.75
C GLY A 27 23.39 18.03 -12.38
N LEU A 28 22.34 18.09 -11.55
CA LEU A 28 20.95 18.02 -11.96
C LEU A 28 20.29 19.41 -11.95
N SER A 29 19.18 19.55 -12.69
CA SER A 29 18.28 20.67 -12.44
C SER A 29 17.50 20.43 -11.13
N ILE A 30 16.99 21.49 -10.51
CA ILE A 30 16.16 21.35 -9.30
C ILE A 30 14.91 20.50 -9.59
N THR A 31 14.34 20.64 -10.79
CA THR A 31 13.17 19.87 -11.20
C THR A 31 13.51 18.39 -11.29
N ASP A 32 14.62 18.04 -11.93
CA ASP A 32 15.03 16.63 -12.09
C ASP A 32 15.38 16.02 -10.73
N LEU A 33 16.09 16.75 -9.88
CA LEU A 33 16.37 16.34 -8.51
C LEU A 33 15.07 16.04 -7.74
N VAL A 34 14.07 16.94 -7.82
CA VAL A 34 12.80 16.75 -7.12
C VAL A 34 12.00 15.58 -7.68
N ASP A 35 12.00 15.37 -9.00
CA ASP A 35 11.37 14.21 -9.65
C ASP A 35 12.02 12.91 -9.19
N GLU A 36 13.35 12.83 -9.19
CA GLU A 36 14.07 11.66 -8.67
C GLU A 36 13.76 11.41 -7.20
N MET A 37 13.84 12.44 -6.34
CA MET A 37 13.49 12.32 -4.92
C MET A 37 12.05 11.84 -4.70
N ALA A 38 11.10 12.32 -5.51
CA ALA A 38 9.70 11.93 -5.43
C ALA A 38 9.52 10.46 -5.82
N ARG A 39 10.09 10.04 -6.96
CA ARG A 39 10.05 8.64 -7.42
C ARG A 39 10.68 7.70 -6.40
N ASP A 40 11.81 8.08 -5.83
CA ASP A 40 12.51 7.28 -4.82
C ASP A 40 11.65 7.11 -3.55
N ARG A 41 10.97 8.19 -3.14
CA ARG A 41 10.06 8.16 -2.00
C ARG A 41 8.83 7.29 -2.25
N GLU A 42 8.25 7.39 -3.45
CA GLU A 42 7.12 6.59 -3.89
C GLU A 42 7.49 5.10 -3.99
N ALA A 43 8.63 4.77 -4.59
CA ALA A 43 9.12 3.39 -4.69
C ALA A 43 9.29 2.75 -3.31
N ARG A 44 9.87 3.48 -2.34
CA ARG A 44 10.01 3.02 -0.95
C ARG A 44 8.66 2.82 -0.28
N ALA A 45 7.71 3.75 -0.47
CA ALA A 45 6.37 3.65 0.09
C ALA A 45 5.60 2.46 -0.49
N ASN A 46 5.68 2.24 -1.81
CA ASN A 46 5.06 1.13 -2.51
C ASN A 46 5.65 -0.20 -2.06
N THR A 47 6.98 -0.29 -1.94
CA THR A 47 7.66 -1.50 -1.43
C THR A 47 7.22 -1.84 -0.01
N ALA A 48 7.19 -0.84 0.89
CA ALA A 48 6.73 -1.04 2.26
C ALA A 48 5.26 -1.48 2.32
N ARG A 49 4.40 -0.91 1.47
CA ARG A 49 2.99 -1.29 1.36
C ARG A 49 2.83 -2.71 0.84
N GLN A 50 3.58 -3.10 -0.18
CA GLN A 50 3.53 -4.46 -0.72
C GLN A 50 3.99 -5.48 0.32
N ALA A 51 5.08 -5.22 1.03
CA ALA A 51 5.56 -6.08 2.11
C ALA A 51 4.56 -6.23 3.28
N GLU A 52 3.72 -5.22 3.54
CA GLU A 52 2.61 -5.33 4.50
C GLU A 52 1.47 -6.20 3.97
N ILE A 53 1.12 -6.06 2.69
CA ILE A 53 0.10 -6.88 2.03
C ILE A 53 0.54 -8.36 2.03
N ASP A 54 1.77 -8.64 1.61
CA ASP A 54 2.31 -10.00 1.55
C ASP A 54 2.32 -10.66 2.93
N ARG A 55 2.70 -9.91 3.98
CA ARG A 55 2.62 -10.39 5.37
C ARG A 55 1.20 -10.75 5.79
N LYS A 56 0.21 -9.93 5.42
CA LYS A 56 -1.21 -10.20 5.74
C LYS A 56 -1.75 -11.41 4.99
N ILE A 57 -1.40 -11.56 3.71
CA ILE A 57 -1.78 -12.73 2.92
C ILE A 57 -1.17 -14.00 3.53
N ALA A 58 0.14 -14.01 3.80
CA ALA A 58 0.80 -15.16 4.41
C ALA A 58 0.19 -15.53 5.78
N ALA A 59 -0.18 -14.55 6.60
CA ALA A 59 -0.87 -14.80 7.86
C ALA A 59 -2.26 -15.43 7.66
N ALA A 60 -3.04 -14.93 6.69
CA ALA A 60 -4.35 -15.50 6.36
C ALA A 60 -4.22 -16.93 5.82
N GLU A 61 -3.27 -17.18 4.92
CA GLU A 61 -2.98 -18.51 4.38
C GLU A 61 -2.58 -19.49 5.48
N ALA A 62 -1.75 -19.07 6.44
CA ALA A 62 -1.38 -19.91 7.57
C ALA A 62 -2.58 -20.28 8.45
N ILE A 63 -3.51 -19.35 8.67
CA ILE A 63 -4.76 -19.60 9.42
C ILE A 63 -5.65 -20.59 8.66
N VAL A 64 -5.85 -20.38 7.36
CA VAL A 64 -6.66 -21.28 6.51
C VAL A 64 -6.05 -22.67 6.48
N ALA A 65 -4.74 -22.80 6.28
CA ALA A 65 -4.04 -24.07 6.27
C ALA A 65 -4.16 -24.79 7.63
N HIS A 66 -4.03 -24.06 8.74
CA HIS A 66 -4.25 -24.63 10.07
C HIS A 66 -5.68 -25.13 10.24
N PHE A 67 -6.68 -24.31 9.91
CA PHE A 67 -8.09 -24.69 9.98
C PHE A 67 -8.40 -25.93 9.14
N GLN A 68 -7.90 -25.99 7.90
CA GLN A 68 -8.06 -27.14 7.01
C GLN A 68 -7.37 -28.42 7.50
N SER A 69 -6.36 -28.28 8.36
CA SER A 69 -5.68 -29.43 8.98
C SER A 69 -6.45 -30.04 10.16
N LEU A 70 -7.46 -29.34 10.69
CA LEU A 70 -8.21 -29.81 11.85
C LEU A 70 -9.14 -30.96 11.47
N PRO A 71 -9.31 -31.96 12.36
CA PRO A 71 -10.27 -33.03 12.13
C PRO A 71 -11.70 -32.49 12.15
N ILE A 72 -12.53 -33.00 11.24
CA ILE A 72 -13.96 -32.70 11.19
C ILE A 72 -14.66 -33.48 12.31
N LEU A 73 -15.21 -32.77 13.30
CA LEU A 73 -15.84 -33.37 14.49
C LEU A 73 -17.36 -33.57 14.36
N GLY A 74 -17.98 -33.08 13.29
CA GLY A 74 -19.42 -33.15 13.08
C GLY A 74 -19.79 -33.00 11.59
N PRO A 75 -21.08 -33.11 11.24
CA PRO A 75 -21.53 -32.89 9.87
C PRO A 75 -21.20 -31.45 9.41
N LEU A 76 -20.89 -31.31 8.12
CA LEU A 76 -20.76 -30.01 7.50
C LEU A 76 -22.15 -29.40 7.37
N LEU A 77 -22.41 -28.37 8.17
CA LEU A 77 -23.68 -27.65 8.14
C LEU A 77 -23.67 -26.66 6.98
N THR A 78 -24.82 -26.54 6.32
CA THR A 78 -25.09 -25.53 5.30
C THR A 78 -25.98 -24.43 5.87
N ASP A 79 -26.20 -23.38 5.09
CA ASP A 79 -27.13 -22.31 5.46
C ASP A 79 -28.55 -22.86 5.71
N ASP A 80 -28.96 -23.94 5.02
CA ASP A 80 -30.27 -24.58 5.21
C ASP A 80 -30.45 -25.18 6.62
N ASP A 81 -29.36 -25.52 7.30
CA ASP A 81 -29.37 -26.02 8.67
C ASP A 81 -29.62 -24.90 9.70
N PHE A 82 -29.39 -23.64 9.33
CA PHE A 82 -29.47 -22.48 10.23
C PHE A 82 -30.59 -21.50 9.89
N TYR A 83 -30.97 -21.42 8.60
CA TYR A 83 -31.91 -20.43 8.09
C TYR A 83 -33.12 -21.10 7.44
N ASP A 84 -34.28 -20.45 7.54
CA ASP A 84 -35.50 -20.83 6.81
C ASP A 84 -35.48 -20.35 5.35
N GLU A 85 -36.57 -20.67 4.64
CA GLU A 85 -36.72 -20.33 3.22
C GLU A 85 -36.72 -18.82 2.94
N ASP A 86 -37.00 -18.00 3.96
CA ASP A 86 -36.95 -16.54 3.90
C ASP A 86 -35.58 -15.98 4.37
N GLY A 87 -34.63 -16.86 4.74
CA GLY A 87 -33.30 -16.50 5.23
C GLY A 87 -33.29 -16.03 6.69
N LEU A 88 -34.36 -16.29 7.46
CA LEU A 88 -34.43 -15.97 8.87
C LEU A 88 -33.87 -17.10 9.73
N PRO A 89 -33.22 -16.80 10.87
CA PRO A 89 -32.75 -17.84 11.79
C PRO A 89 -33.91 -18.71 12.29
N LYS A 90 -33.74 -20.03 12.19
CA LYS A 90 -34.68 -21.03 12.75
C LYS A 90 -34.58 -21.13 14.27
#